data_AF-A0A6A3CG00-F1
#
_entry.id   AF-A0A6A3CG00-F1
#
_cell.length_a   1.000
_cell.length_b   1.000
_cell.length_c   1.000
_cell.angle_alpha   90.00
_cell.angle_beta   90.00
_cell.angle_gamma   90.00
#
_symmetry.space_group_name_H-M   'P 1'
#
loop_
_entity.id
_entity.type
_entity.pdbx_description
1 polymer ?
#
loop_
_entity_poly.entity_id
_entity_poly.type
_entity_poly.pdbx_seq_one_letter_code
_entity_poly.pdbx_strand_id
1 'polypeptide(L)'
;MATRNFRPDSVLGEGGFGSVFKGWIDEISFVASKPGTGLVIAVKRLNQEGFQGHKEWLAEVNYLGQLHHLNLVKLIGYCLEDEHRLLVFLFPTDFLEPSDEGRTWCCEGLAFVHSAETKVIYRDFKTSNDLLDLNYNAKLSDFGLATDGPTGDKSHVSNRVMGTYGYAALEYLATGHLSAKSDVYSFGVVLLEMLSGRRAVDKNRPSREHNLVDWAKPYLANKRKMLCPG
;
A
#
# COMPACT_ATOMS: atom_id res chain seq x y z
N MET A 1 24.10 -3.90 13.96
CA MET A 1 22.65 -3.78 13.72
C MET A 1 22.40 -3.52 12.24
N ALA A 2 21.47 -4.26 11.64
CA ALA A 2 21.20 -4.27 10.19
C ALA A 2 20.82 -2.89 9.62
N THR A 3 20.13 -2.05 10.41
CA THR A 3 19.69 -0.69 10.02
C THR A 3 20.68 0.41 10.44
N ARG A 4 21.89 0.04 10.91
CA ARG A 4 22.88 0.97 11.48
C ARG A 4 22.32 1.82 12.64
N ASN A 5 21.49 1.23 13.50
CA ASN A 5 20.79 1.90 14.61
C ASN A 5 19.76 2.94 14.14
N PHE A 6 19.01 2.65 13.06
CA PHE A 6 17.93 3.52 12.56
C PHE A 6 18.39 4.96 12.25
N ARG A 7 19.61 5.10 11.71
CA ARG A 7 20.12 6.42 11.38
C ARG A 7 19.24 7.10 10.31
N PRO A 8 19.11 8.44 10.36
CA PRO A 8 18.31 9.18 9.38
C PRO A 8 18.75 9.00 7.92
N ASP A 9 20.04 8.73 7.67
CA ASP A 9 20.59 8.48 6.33
C ASP A 9 20.15 7.14 5.72
N SER A 10 19.51 6.26 6.50
CA SER A 10 18.95 4.99 6.04
C SER A 10 17.43 5.04 5.82
N VAL A 11 16.77 6.19 6.02
CA VAL A 11 15.30 6.30 5.88
C VAL A 11 14.89 6.16 4.41
N LEU A 12 13.98 5.23 4.15
CA LEU A 12 13.35 5.01 2.84
C LEU A 12 12.02 5.76 2.72
N GLY A 13 11.32 5.96 3.84
CA GLY A 13 10.06 6.67 3.89
C GLY A 13 9.53 6.83 5.31
N GLU A 14 8.66 7.82 5.50
CA GLU A 14 8.00 8.12 6.77
C GLU A 14 6.53 8.50 6.51
N GLY A 15 5.62 8.02 7.35
CA GLY A 15 4.19 8.29 7.20
C GLY A 15 3.39 7.96 8.46
N GLY A 16 2.06 7.97 8.33
CA GLY A 16 1.14 7.73 9.45
C GLY A 16 1.32 6.38 10.15
N PHE A 17 1.91 5.41 9.45
CA PHE A 17 2.16 4.05 9.92
C PHE A 17 3.58 3.83 10.47
N GLY A 18 4.40 4.89 10.55
CA GLY A 18 5.77 4.86 11.06
C GLY A 18 6.83 5.14 10.01
N SER A 19 8.06 4.70 10.30
CA SER A 19 9.24 4.98 9.48
C SER A 19 9.84 3.69 8.93
N VAL A 20 10.28 3.71 7.67
CA VAL A 20 10.90 2.58 6.99
C VAL A 20 12.38 2.85 6.78
N PHE A 21 13.23 1.90 7.13
CA PHE A 21 14.68 2.01 7.06
C PHE A 21 15.28 0.93 6.18
N LYS A 22 16.30 1.28 5.39
CA LYS A 22 17.11 0.32 4.64
C LYS A 22 18.07 -0.40 5.57
N GLY A 23 18.22 -1.70 5.37
CA GLY A 23 19.20 -2.53 6.07
C GLY A 23 19.78 -3.63 5.19
N TRP A 24 20.77 -4.34 5.74
CA TRP A 24 21.40 -5.48 5.10
C TRP A 24 21.54 -6.63 6.09
N ILE A 25 21.22 -7.84 5.64
CA ILE A 25 21.39 -9.09 6.38
C ILE A 25 22.05 -10.14 5.51
N ASP A 26 22.70 -11.11 6.14
CA ASP A 26 23.16 -12.33 5.47
C ASP A 26 21.97 -13.19 5.03
N GLU A 27 22.02 -13.75 3.82
CA GLU A 27 20.89 -14.44 3.19
C GLU A 27 20.53 -15.75 3.90
N ILE A 28 21.52 -16.43 4.48
CA ILE A 28 21.33 -17.75 5.10
C ILE A 28 21.10 -17.60 6.60
N SER A 29 21.95 -16.83 7.29
CA SER A 29 21.92 -16.71 8.74
C SER A 29 20.96 -15.63 9.25
N PHE A 30 20.46 -14.74 8.37
CA PHE A 30 19.66 -13.56 8.72
C PHE A 30 20.35 -12.60 9.72
N VAL A 31 21.67 -12.75 9.92
CA VAL A 31 22.46 -11.88 10.79
C VAL A 31 22.76 -10.57 10.06
N ALA A 32 22.81 -9.45 10.80
CA ALA A 32 23.16 -8.15 10.24
C ALA A 32 24.49 -8.18 9.47
N SER A 33 24.46 -7.73 8.21
CA SER A 33 25.64 -7.66 7.34
C SER A 33 26.08 -6.21 7.11
N LYS A 34 27.21 -6.01 6.44
CA LYS A 34 27.70 -4.67 6.09
C LYS A 34 26.86 -4.10 4.94
N PRO A 35 26.67 -2.76 4.86
CA PRO A 35 26.02 -2.15 3.72
C PRO A 35 26.67 -2.56 2.39
N GLY A 36 25.84 -2.94 1.43
CA GLY A 36 26.28 -3.44 0.12
C GLY A 36 26.69 -4.91 0.09
N THR A 37 26.57 -5.63 1.20
CA THR A 37 26.83 -7.08 1.28
C THR A 37 25.61 -7.83 1.80
N GLY A 38 25.29 -8.96 1.20
CA GLY A 38 24.11 -9.74 1.57
C GLY A 38 22.79 -9.17 1.03
N LEU A 39 21.69 -9.67 1.59
CA LEU A 39 20.33 -9.36 1.21
C LEU A 39 19.92 -7.98 1.70
N VAL A 40 19.35 -7.17 0.81
CA VAL A 40 18.83 -5.85 1.15
C VAL A 40 17.43 -6.00 1.74
N ILE A 41 17.17 -5.30 2.84
CA ILE A 41 15.89 -5.35 3.56
C ILE A 41 15.33 -3.96 3.82
N ALA A 42 14.00 -3.88 3.93
CA ALA A 42 13.29 -2.74 4.48
C ALA A 42 12.77 -3.10 5.87
N VAL A 43 13.10 -2.28 6.87
CA VAL A 43 12.63 -2.44 8.24
C VAL A 43 11.64 -1.33 8.52
N LYS A 44 10.35 -1.68 8.60
CA LYS A 44 9.28 -0.75 9.03
C LYS A 44 9.22 -0.78 10.55
N ARG A 45 9.47 0.38 11.16
CA ARG A 45 9.24 0.64 12.58
C ARG A 45 7.90 1.35 12.71
N LEU A 46 6.93 0.72 13.36
CA LEU A 46 5.61 1.34 13.53
C LEU A 46 5.62 2.39 14.64
N ASN A 47 4.73 3.35 14.51
CA ASN A 47 4.48 4.35 15.53
C ASN A 47 4.03 3.68 16.84
N GLN A 48 4.62 4.10 17.95
CA GLN A 48 4.37 3.53 19.28
C GLN A 48 3.10 4.08 19.93
N GLU A 49 2.39 4.99 19.26
CA GLU A 49 1.23 5.68 19.82
C GLU A 49 -0.05 4.84 19.69
N GLY A 50 -0.45 4.22 20.82
CA GLY A 50 -1.80 3.73 21.06
C GLY A 50 -2.16 2.33 20.51
N PHE A 51 -3.40 1.92 20.75
CA PHE A 51 -3.96 0.63 20.33
C PHE A 51 -4.08 0.46 18.81
N GLN A 52 -4.08 1.56 18.05
CA GLN A 52 -4.24 1.51 16.60
C GLN A 52 -3.01 0.92 15.92
N GLY A 53 -1.79 1.36 16.28
CA GLY A 53 -0.56 0.81 15.73
C GLY A 53 -0.35 -0.69 16.05
N HIS A 54 -0.92 -1.21 17.15
CA HIS A 54 -0.88 -2.65 17.43
C HIS A 54 -1.76 -3.45 16.48
N LYS A 55 -2.98 -2.96 16.22
CA LYS A 55 -3.91 -3.62 15.29
C LYS A 55 -3.36 -3.64 13.87
N GLU A 56 -2.77 -2.53 13.44
CA GLU A 56 -2.14 -2.42 12.12
C GLU A 56 -0.95 -3.37 11.99
N TRP A 57 -0.08 -3.43 13.00
CA TRP A 57 1.02 -4.41 13.02
C TRP A 57 0.52 -5.85 12.93
N LEU A 58 -0.48 -6.21 13.75
CA LEU A 58 -1.03 -7.56 13.76
C LEU A 58 -1.68 -7.93 12.43
N ALA A 59 -2.40 -6.98 11.81
CA ALA A 59 -2.98 -7.16 10.48
C ALA A 59 -1.89 -7.43 9.43
N GLU A 60 -0.81 -6.63 9.41
CA GLU A 60 0.30 -6.85 8.47
C GLU A 60 0.96 -8.22 8.68
N VAL A 61 1.26 -8.62 9.93
CA VAL A 61 1.83 -9.95 10.21
C VAL A 61 0.88 -11.05 9.76
N ASN A 62 -0.42 -10.93 10.04
CA ASN A 62 -1.41 -11.94 9.71
C ASN A 62 -1.58 -12.13 8.19
N TYR A 63 -1.74 -11.03 7.46
CA TYR A 63 -1.96 -11.09 6.01
C TYR A 63 -0.66 -11.40 5.27
N LEU A 64 0.43 -10.66 5.50
CA LEU A 64 1.68 -10.88 4.76
C LEU A 64 2.45 -12.12 5.22
N GLY A 65 2.11 -12.70 6.38
CA GLY A 65 2.61 -14.01 6.79
C GLY A 65 1.94 -15.18 6.08
N GLN A 66 0.74 -15.00 5.54
CA GLN A 66 -0.05 -16.05 4.87
C GLN A 66 -0.08 -15.87 3.35
N LEU A 67 -0.13 -14.62 2.88
CA LEU A 67 -0.26 -14.27 1.47
C LEU A 67 1.10 -14.26 0.77
N HIS A 68 1.20 -14.99 -0.34
CA HIS A 68 2.42 -15.07 -1.15
C HIS A 68 2.08 -14.81 -2.62
N HIS A 69 2.61 -13.71 -3.16
CA HIS A 69 2.37 -13.32 -4.55
C HIS A 69 3.50 -12.41 -5.06
N LEU A 70 3.77 -12.42 -6.38
CA LEU A 70 4.84 -11.64 -6.99
C LEU A 70 4.64 -10.12 -6.80
N ASN A 71 3.39 -9.65 -6.86
CA ASN A 71 3.01 -8.23 -6.70
C ASN A 71 2.64 -7.84 -5.26
N LEU A 72 3.02 -8.64 -4.27
CA LEU A 72 2.92 -8.29 -2.85
C LEU A 72 4.34 -8.18 -2.27
N VAL A 73 4.53 -7.31 -1.29
CA VAL A 73 5.79 -7.27 -0.53
C VAL A 73 5.96 -8.55 0.27
N LYS A 74 7.20 -9.07 0.32
CA LYS A 74 7.51 -10.29 1.07
C LYS A 74 7.96 -9.94 2.49
N LEU A 75 7.14 -10.28 3.48
CA LEU A 75 7.52 -10.25 4.89
C LEU A 75 8.48 -11.41 5.16
N ILE A 76 9.68 -11.12 5.67
CA ILE A 76 10.69 -12.13 6.01
C ILE A 76 10.87 -12.32 7.52
N GLY A 77 10.34 -11.39 8.32
CA GLY A 77 10.34 -11.50 9.77
C GLY A 77 9.69 -10.31 10.45
N TYR A 78 9.50 -10.43 11.75
CA TYR A 78 9.00 -9.37 12.61
C TYR A 78 9.75 -9.38 13.94
N CYS A 79 9.69 -8.28 14.67
CA CYS A 79 10.15 -8.20 16.05
C CYS A 79 9.05 -7.55 16.90
N LEU A 80 8.76 -8.20 18.03
CA LEU A 80 7.91 -7.70 19.10
C LEU A 80 8.69 -7.86 20.40
N GLU A 81 9.41 -6.80 20.78
CA GLU A 81 10.19 -6.76 22.02
C GLU A 81 9.87 -5.45 22.74
N ASP A 82 9.36 -5.55 23.97
CA ASP A 82 8.78 -4.44 24.72
C ASP A 82 7.78 -3.62 23.87
N GLU A 83 8.03 -2.32 23.70
CA GLU A 83 7.24 -1.40 22.88
C GLU A 83 7.74 -1.32 21.42
N HIS A 84 8.74 -2.11 21.04
CA HIS A 84 9.30 -2.11 19.70
C HIS A 84 8.56 -3.10 18.80
N ARG A 85 7.86 -2.55 17.81
CA ARG A 85 7.17 -3.30 16.76
C ARG A 85 7.87 -3.03 15.43
N LEU A 86 8.58 -4.03 14.94
CA LEU A 86 9.29 -3.97 13.68
C LEU A 86 8.74 -5.03 12.72
N LEU A 87 8.67 -4.68 11.45
CA LEU A 87 8.41 -5.59 10.34
C LEU A 87 9.61 -5.53 9.40
N VAL A 88 10.09 -6.70 8.99
CA VAL A 88 11.25 -6.84 8.11
C VAL A 88 10.79 -7.42 6.79
N PHE A 89 10.98 -6.66 5.72
CA PHE A 89 10.60 -7.02 4.37
C PHE A 89 11.83 -7.23 3.51
N LEU A 90 11.70 -8.13 2.54
CA LEU A 90 12.66 -8.22 1.46
C LEU A 90 12.60 -6.93 0.63
N PHE A 91 13.72 -6.24 0.49
CA PHE A 91 13.79 -5.11 -0.43
C PHE A 91 14.01 -5.67 -1.84
N PRO A 92 13.14 -5.34 -2.81
CA PRO A 92 13.29 -5.88 -4.14
C PRO A 92 14.52 -5.26 -4.82
N THR A 93 15.52 -6.10 -5.12
CA THR A 93 16.80 -5.72 -5.71
C THR A 93 17.04 -6.28 -7.10
N ASP A 94 16.16 -7.16 -7.57
CA ASP A 94 16.39 -7.87 -8.82
C ASP A 94 16.39 -6.88 -9.98
N PHE A 95 17.27 -7.13 -10.96
CA PHE A 95 17.38 -6.40 -12.21
C PHE A 95 16.64 -7.21 -13.29
N LEU A 96 15.44 -6.78 -13.64
CA LEU A 96 14.69 -7.18 -14.83
C LEU A 96 14.33 -5.88 -15.55
N GLU A 97 14.57 -5.84 -16.86
CA GLU A 97 14.25 -4.65 -17.65
C GLU A 97 12.77 -4.29 -17.48
N PRO A 98 12.43 -3.02 -17.18
CA PRO A 98 11.04 -2.59 -17.13
C PRO A 98 10.39 -2.79 -18.50
N SER A 99 9.39 -3.66 -18.58
CA SER A 99 8.46 -3.65 -19.72
C SER A 99 7.46 -2.50 -19.53
N ASP A 100 6.86 -2.04 -20.63
CA ASP A 100 5.78 -1.03 -20.65
C ASP A 100 4.52 -1.46 -19.83
N GLU A 101 4.56 -2.61 -19.16
CA GLU A 101 3.43 -3.27 -18.49
C GLU A 101 3.33 -2.96 -16.99
N GLY A 102 4.21 -2.14 -16.40
CA GLY A 102 4.22 -1.86 -14.94
C GLY A 102 2.87 -1.40 -14.36
N ARG A 103 1.95 -0.89 -15.20
CA ARG A 103 0.56 -0.55 -14.83
C ARG A 103 -0.35 -1.75 -14.57
N THR A 104 -0.10 -2.90 -15.21
CA THR A 104 -0.90 -4.12 -15.06
C THR A 104 -0.65 -4.79 -13.70
N TRP A 105 0.51 -4.53 -13.10
CA TRP A 105 1.04 -5.31 -11.99
C TRP A 105 0.36 -4.99 -10.66
N CYS A 106 -0.04 -3.73 -10.42
CA CYS A 106 -0.89 -3.41 -9.25
C CYS A 106 -2.25 -4.12 -9.30
N CYS A 107 -2.80 -4.30 -10.52
CA CYS A 107 -4.10 -4.93 -10.72
C CYS A 107 -4.05 -6.41 -10.32
N GLU A 108 -2.96 -7.09 -10.68
CA GLU A 108 -2.75 -8.51 -10.37
C GLU A 108 -2.63 -8.74 -8.86
N GLY A 109 -1.87 -7.89 -8.16
CA GLY A 109 -1.78 -7.93 -6.70
C GLY A 109 -3.15 -7.73 -6.03
N LEU A 110 -3.92 -6.73 -6.47
CA LEU A 110 -5.24 -6.46 -5.89
C LEU A 110 -6.25 -7.58 -6.21
N ALA A 111 -6.22 -8.11 -7.43
CA ALA A 111 -7.05 -9.24 -7.84
C ALA A 111 -6.75 -10.50 -7.03
N PHE A 112 -5.47 -10.77 -6.74
CA PHE A 112 -5.06 -11.87 -5.87
C PHE A 112 -5.62 -11.71 -4.45
N VAL A 113 -5.51 -10.51 -3.86
CA VAL A 113 -6.04 -10.20 -2.51
C VAL A 113 -7.56 -10.37 -2.44
N HIS A 114 -8.28 -10.11 -3.54
CA HIS A 114 -9.73 -10.28 -3.63
C HIS A 114 -10.19 -11.67 -4.08
N SER A 115 -9.25 -12.58 -4.37
CA SER A 115 -9.57 -13.88 -4.94
C SER A 115 -10.50 -14.70 -4.03
N ALA A 116 -11.12 -15.74 -4.59
CA ALA A 116 -12.02 -16.61 -3.83
C ALA A 116 -11.31 -17.35 -2.68
N GLU A 117 -9.99 -17.48 -2.74
CA GLU A 117 -9.16 -18.14 -1.74
C GLU A 117 -8.86 -17.22 -0.55
N THR A 118 -8.54 -15.96 -0.83
CA THR A 118 -8.08 -14.99 0.17
C THR A 118 -9.22 -14.15 0.73
N LYS A 119 -10.13 -13.67 -0.13
CA LYS A 119 -11.29 -12.83 0.20
C LYS A 119 -10.94 -11.65 1.11
N VAL A 120 -9.77 -11.05 0.95
CA VAL A 120 -9.32 -9.91 1.77
C VAL A 120 -9.78 -8.62 1.10
N ILE A 121 -10.09 -7.59 1.88
CA ILE A 121 -10.30 -6.22 1.41
C ILE A 121 -9.09 -5.40 1.87
N TYR A 122 -8.37 -4.80 0.93
CA TYR A 122 -7.10 -4.11 1.16
C TYR A 122 -7.30 -2.74 1.84
N ARG A 123 -8.35 -2.02 1.47
CA ARG A 123 -8.90 -0.82 2.13
C ARG A 123 -8.07 0.46 2.06
N ASP A 124 -6.77 0.39 1.78
CA ASP A 124 -5.90 1.58 1.66
C ASP A 124 -5.14 1.65 0.32
N PHE A 125 -5.82 1.31 -0.78
CA PHE A 125 -5.22 1.38 -2.12
C PHE A 125 -4.95 2.82 -2.55
N LYS A 126 -3.66 3.17 -2.71
CA LYS A 126 -3.19 4.50 -3.09
C LYS A 126 -1.80 4.44 -3.70
N THR A 127 -1.46 5.45 -4.47
CA THR A 127 -0.17 5.56 -5.19
C THR A 127 1.05 5.51 -4.27
N SER A 128 0.94 5.94 -3.00
CA SER A 128 2.06 5.87 -2.05
C SER A 128 2.29 4.49 -1.43
N ASN A 129 1.33 3.56 -1.54
CA ASN A 129 1.43 2.20 -1.02
C ASN A 129 1.87 1.19 -2.09
N ASP A 130 1.86 1.60 -3.35
CA ASP A 130 2.42 0.85 -4.47
C ASP A 130 3.94 1.10 -4.49
N LEU A 131 4.70 0.17 -3.91
CA LEU A 131 6.15 0.23 -4.00
C LEU A 131 6.57 -0.24 -5.40
N LEU A 132 7.27 0.62 -6.12
CA LEU A 132 7.97 0.22 -7.34
C LEU A 132 9.32 -0.37 -6.94
N ASP A 133 9.62 -1.57 -7.44
CA ASP A 133 10.99 -2.07 -7.39
C ASP A 133 11.87 -1.41 -8.46
N LEU A 134 13.16 -1.76 -8.48
CA LEU A 134 14.14 -1.21 -9.43
C LEU A 134 13.80 -1.51 -10.92
N ASN A 135 12.85 -2.41 -11.16
CA ASN A 135 12.37 -2.82 -12.48
C ASN A 135 11.01 -2.22 -12.80
N TYR A 136 10.54 -1.26 -11.99
CA TYR A 136 9.21 -0.66 -12.10
C TYR A 136 8.06 -1.66 -11.92
N ASN A 137 8.33 -2.79 -11.26
CA ASN A 137 7.28 -3.71 -10.88
C ASN A 137 6.60 -3.17 -9.62
N ALA A 138 5.28 -3.06 -9.68
CA ALA A 138 4.52 -2.66 -8.52
C ALA A 138 4.32 -3.83 -7.55
N LYS A 139 4.58 -3.56 -6.27
CA LYS A 139 4.29 -4.43 -5.13
C LYS A 139 3.39 -3.71 -4.15
N LEU A 140 2.23 -4.31 -3.88
CA LEU A 140 1.34 -3.87 -2.80
C LEU A 140 2.05 -4.04 -1.47
N SER A 141 2.12 -2.95 -0.71
CA SER A 141 2.66 -2.91 0.65
C SER A 141 1.58 -2.54 1.67
N ASP A 142 1.92 -2.28 2.92
CA ASP A 142 1.03 -1.61 3.90
C ASP A 142 -0.38 -2.23 4.10
N PHE A 143 -0.42 -3.47 4.59
CA PHE A 143 -1.67 -4.20 4.87
C PHE A 143 -2.29 -3.84 6.24
N GLY A 144 -1.83 -2.77 6.90
CA GLY A 144 -2.24 -2.44 8.27
C GLY A 144 -3.74 -2.16 8.43
N LEU A 145 -4.41 -1.72 7.36
CA LEU A 145 -5.86 -1.46 7.37
C LEU A 145 -6.69 -2.59 6.72
N ALA A 146 -6.03 -3.61 6.16
CA ALA A 146 -6.69 -4.71 5.49
C ALA A 146 -7.58 -5.50 6.45
N THR A 147 -8.62 -6.12 5.91
CA THR A 147 -9.60 -6.88 6.69
C THR A 147 -10.19 -7.99 5.86
N ASP A 148 -10.69 -9.03 6.53
CA ASP A 148 -11.41 -10.10 5.86
C ASP A 148 -12.68 -9.54 5.22
N GLY A 149 -13.00 -10.04 4.04
CA GLY A 149 -14.21 -9.76 3.31
C GLY A 149 -15.45 -10.35 3.99
N PRO A 150 -16.64 -10.09 3.43
CA PRO A 150 -17.88 -10.57 4.02
C PRO A 150 -17.95 -12.10 4.05
N THR A 151 -18.53 -12.63 5.12
CA THR A 151 -18.76 -14.07 5.32
C THR A 151 -20.24 -14.42 5.14
N GLY A 152 -20.51 -15.64 4.70
CA GLY A 152 -21.87 -16.11 4.38
C GLY A 152 -22.50 -15.33 3.23
N ASP A 153 -23.78 -14.99 3.37
CA ASP A 153 -24.57 -14.30 2.34
C ASP A 153 -24.44 -12.76 2.39
N LYS A 154 -23.51 -12.23 3.19
CA LYS A 154 -23.31 -10.78 3.31
C LYS A 154 -22.61 -10.24 2.07
N SER A 155 -23.03 -9.07 1.60
CA SER A 155 -22.40 -8.37 0.46
C SER A 155 -21.27 -7.41 0.86
N HIS A 156 -21.17 -7.08 2.16
CA HIS A 156 -20.24 -6.08 2.67
C HIS A 156 -19.89 -6.35 4.14
N VAL A 157 -18.84 -5.68 4.60
CA VAL A 157 -18.41 -5.60 5.99
C VAL A 157 -18.78 -4.23 6.53
N SER A 158 -19.57 -4.17 7.60
CA SER A 158 -19.88 -2.92 8.28
C SER A 158 -18.85 -2.67 9.38
N ASN A 159 -17.97 -1.68 9.19
CA ASN A 159 -16.92 -1.35 10.14
C ASN A 159 -16.71 0.18 10.17
N ARG A 160 -15.94 0.68 11.16
CA ARG A 160 -15.53 2.09 11.21
C ARG A 160 -14.96 2.53 9.86
N VAL A 161 -15.29 3.73 9.40
CA VAL A 161 -14.70 4.28 8.18
C VAL A 161 -13.20 4.53 8.41
N MET A 162 -12.35 3.90 7.61
CA MET A 162 -10.87 4.05 7.63
C MET A 162 -10.33 3.99 6.20
N GLY A 163 -9.15 4.54 5.97
CA GLY A 163 -8.50 4.62 4.66
C GLY A 163 -8.06 6.06 4.37
N THR A 164 -7.38 6.25 3.25
CA THR A 164 -6.83 7.56 2.88
C THR A 164 -7.87 8.47 2.21
N TYR A 165 -8.01 9.69 2.75
CA TYR A 165 -8.90 10.70 2.18
C TYR A 165 -8.51 11.03 0.72
N GLY A 166 -9.50 11.08 -0.17
CA GLY A 166 -9.31 11.25 -1.61
C GLY A 166 -9.35 9.95 -2.41
N TYR A 167 -9.06 8.81 -1.78
CA TYR A 167 -9.11 7.48 -2.41
C TYR A 167 -10.34 6.67 -1.99
N ALA A 168 -10.82 6.87 -0.76
CA ALA A 168 -11.95 6.12 -0.23
C ALA A 168 -13.25 6.30 -1.05
N ALA A 169 -13.90 5.18 -1.36
CA ALA A 169 -15.14 5.13 -2.13
C ALA A 169 -16.27 5.94 -1.47
N LEU A 170 -17.00 6.71 -2.27
CA LEU A 170 -18.03 7.64 -1.78
C LEU A 170 -19.17 6.89 -1.07
N GLU A 171 -19.59 5.74 -1.59
CA GLU A 171 -20.59 4.88 -0.99
C GLU A 171 -20.11 4.29 0.35
N TYR A 172 -18.81 3.96 0.45
CA TYR A 172 -18.22 3.49 1.70
C TYR A 172 -18.18 4.60 2.75
N LEU A 173 -17.78 5.82 2.37
CA LEU A 173 -17.77 6.98 3.26
C LEU A 173 -19.18 7.32 3.76
N ALA A 174 -20.20 7.15 2.92
CA ALA A 174 -21.59 7.48 3.25
C ALA A 174 -22.28 6.41 4.11
N THR A 175 -21.98 5.13 3.88
CA THR A 175 -22.73 4.01 4.49
C THR A 175 -21.94 3.23 5.54
N GLY A 176 -20.61 3.33 5.53
CA GLY A 176 -19.74 2.44 6.30
C GLY A 176 -19.66 1.01 5.76
N HIS A 177 -20.29 0.71 4.61
CA HIS A 177 -20.26 -0.61 3.98
C HIS A 177 -18.99 -0.77 3.15
N LEU A 178 -18.08 -1.61 3.63
CA LEU A 178 -16.82 -1.91 2.99
C LEU A 178 -16.95 -3.20 2.15
N SER A 179 -16.44 -3.17 0.91
CA SER A 179 -16.40 -4.33 0.02
C SER A 179 -15.18 -4.29 -0.89
N ALA A 180 -14.90 -5.37 -1.64
CA ALA A 180 -13.88 -5.37 -2.69
C ALA A 180 -14.13 -4.27 -3.75
N LYS A 181 -15.38 -3.84 -3.96
CA LYS A 181 -15.70 -2.71 -4.86
C LYS A 181 -15.18 -1.37 -4.35
N SER A 182 -15.02 -1.23 -3.03
CA SER A 182 -14.41 -0.04 -2.44
C SER A 182 -12.94 0.09 -2.85
N ASP A 183 -12.20 -1.01 -2.93
CA ASP A 183 -10.83 -1.02 -3.43
C ASP A 183 -10.76 -0.76 -4.94
N VAL A 184 -11.73 -1.27 -5.72
CA VAL A 184 -11.84 -0.99 -7.17
C VAL A 184 -12.04 0.50 -7.42
N TYR A 185 -12.81 1.19 -6.58
CA TYR A 185 -12.95 2.64 -6.64
C TYR A 185 -11.60 3.33 -6.40
N SER A 186 -10.90 2.96 -5.32
CA SER A 186 -9.59 3.52 -4.97
C SER A 186 -8.56 3.31 -6.09
N PHE A 187 -8.56 2.13 -6.72
CA PHE A 187 -7.76 1.84 -7.91
C PHE A 187 -8.11 2.78 -9.08
N GLY A 188 -9.39 3.07 -9.30
CA GLY A 188 -9.83 4.08 -10.28
C GLY A 188 -9.27 5.48 -10.01
N VAL A 189 -9.15 5.88 -8.74
CA VAL A 189 -8.51 7.16 -8.35
C VAL A 189 -7.03 7.16 -8.70
N VAL A 190 -6.31 6.07 -8.43
CA VAL A 190 -4.89 5.90 -8.79
C VAL A 190 -4.71 6.00 -10.31
N LEU A 191 -5.56 5.34 -11.10
CA LEU A 191 -5.54 5.47 -12.56
C LEU A 191 -5.75 6.92 -13.01
N LEU A 192 -6.67 7.66 -12.38
CA LEU A 192 -6.88 9.08 -12.68
C LEU A 192 -5.66 9.93 -12.34
N GLU A 193 -4.97 9.67 -11.23
CA GLU A 193 -3.72 10.36 -10.88
C GLU A 193 -2.66 10.11 -11.96
N MET A 194 -2.47 8.86 -12.37
CA MET A 194 -1.50 8.47 -13.40
C MET A 194 -1.80 9.11 -14.76
N LEU A 195 -3.07 9.13 -15.17
CA LEU A 195 -3.47 9.69 -16.47
C LEU A 195 -3.46 11.21 -16.50
N SER A 196 -3.75 11.88 -15.39
CA SER A 196 -3.84 13.34 -15.32
C SER A 196 -2.55 14.02 -14.86
N GLY A 197 -1.63 13.27 -14.24
CA GLY A 197 -0.45 13.83 -13.56
C GLY A 197 -0.80 14.70 -12.34
N ARG A 198 -2.03 14.60 -11.83
CA ARG A 198 -2.53 15.39 -10.69
C ARG A 198 -2.59 14.49 -9.45
N ARG A 199 -2.35 15.08 -8.27
CA ARG A 199 -2.55 14.37 -6.99
C ARG A 199 -4.03 14.21 -6.66
N ALA A 200 -4.39 13.10 -6.01
CA ALA A 200 -5.75 12.79 -5.58
C ALA A 200 -6.33 13.89 -4.68
N VAL A 201 -5.49 14.48 -3.83
CA VAL A 201 -5.81 15.65 -3.01
C VAL A 201 -4.71 16.70 -3.12
N ASP A 202 -5.08 17.92 -3.52
CA ASP A 202 -4.16 19.04 -3.66
C ASP A 202 -4.79 20.35 -3.15
N LYS A 203 -4.40 20.75 -1.93
CA LYS A 203 -4.91 21.96 -1.25
C LYS A 203 -4.40 23.28 -1.86
N ASN A 204 -3.43 23.23 -2.76
CA ASN A 204 -2.91 24.43 -3.43
C ASN A 204 -3.75 24.83 -4.65
N ARG A 205 -4.74 24.02 -5.03
CA ARG A 205 -5.64 24.27 -6.16
C ARG A 205 -6.87 25.07 -5.75
N PRO A 206 -7.67 25.57 -6.70
CA PRO A 206 -8.98 26.12 -6.36
C PRO A 206 -9.84 25.12 -5.58
N SER A 207 -10.71 25.59 -4.70
CA SER A 207 -11.44 24.74 -3.75
C SER A 207 -12.27 23.62 -4.40
N ARG A 208 -12.73 23.83 -5.64
CA ARG A 208 -13.49 22.85 -6.43
C ARG A 208 -12.62 21.81 -7.14
N GLU A 209 -11.29 21.98 -7.11
CA GLU A 209 -10.29 21.09 -7.70
C GLU A 209 -9.37 20.47 -6.65
N HIS A 210 -9.66 20.66 -5.36
CA HIS A 210 -8.89 20.04 -4.28
C HIS A 210 -8.93 18.52 -4.37
N ASN A 211 -10.09 17.94 -4.72
CA ASN A 211 -10.28 16.51 -4.89
C ASN A 211 -10.27 16.15 -6.38
N LEU A 212 -9.41 15.21 -6.76
CA LEU A 212 -9.24 14.81 -8.15
C LEU A 212 -10.50 14.21 -8.77
N VAL A 213 -11.24 13.42 -8.00
CA VAL A 213 -12.48 12.80 -8.48
C VAL A 213 -13.53 13.86 -8.74
N ASP A 214 -13.69 14.85 -7.85
CA ASP A 214 -14.62 15.96 -8.05
C ASP A 214 -14.28 16.78 -9.29
N TRP A 215 -12.99 17.03 -9.54
CA TRP A 215 -12.52 17.65 -10.77
C TRP A 215 -12.79 16.79 -12.02
N ALA A 216 -12.61 15.47 -11.94
CA ALA A 216 -12.76 14.56 -13.08
C ALA A 216 -14.23 14.27 -13.44
N LYS A 217 -15.16 14.35 -12.48
CA LYS A 217 -16.60 14.03 -12.64
C LYS A 217 -17.23 14.60 -13.92
N PRO A 218 -17.05 15.89 -14.28
CA PRO A 218 -17.65 16.47 -15.49
C PRO A 218 -17.12 15.85 -16.80
N TYR A 219 -15.88 15.35 -16.80
CA TYR A 219 -15.23 14.73 -17.95
C TYR A 219 -15.60 13.26 -18.09
N LEU A 220 -15.74 12.55 -16.97
CA LEU A 220 -16.15 11.14 -16.93
C LEU A 220 -17.60 10.94 -17.40
N ALA A 221 -18.47 11.92 -17.13
CA ALA A 221 -19.85 11.92 -17.62
C ALA A 221 -19.96 12.12 -19.15
N ASN A 222 -18.88 12.55 -19.81
CA ASN A 222 -18.87 12.92 -21.23
C ASN A 222 -17.72 12.22 -21.96
N LYS A 223 -17.98 11.01 -22.48
CA LYS A 223 -17.00 10.10 -23.12
C LYS A 223 -16.11 10.70 -24.23
N ARG A 224 -16.38 11.93 -24.70
CA ARG A 224 -15.65 12.64 -25.76
C ARG A 224 -14.58 13.64 -25.27
N LYS A 225 -14.44 13.89 -23.97
CA LYS A 225 -13.51 14.94 -23.45
C LYS A 225 -12.25 14.44 -22.74
N MET A 226 -11.95 13.14 -22.75
CA MET A 226 -10.75 12.57 -22.11
C MET A 226 -9.45 12.69 -22.93
N LEU A 227 -9.38 13.63 -23.89
CA LEU A 227 -8.14 13.96 -24.60
C LEU A 227 -7.77 15.41 -24.27
N CYS A 228 -6.71 15.54 -23.47
CA CYS A 228 -5.88 16.71 -23.11
C CYS A 228 -6.46 18.13 -23.30
N PRO A 229 -6.50 18.99 -22.26
CA PRO A 229 -6.25 20.41 -22.45
C PRO A 229 -4.74 20.61 -22.65
N GLY A 230 -4.35 21.17 -23.79
CA GLY A 230 -3.00 21.70 -24.01
C GLY A 230 -2.71 22.94 -23.18
#